data_AF-A0A1H6N5H4-F1
#
_entry.id   AF-A0A1H6N5H4-F1
#
_cell.length_a   1.000
_cell.length_b   1.000
_cell.length_c   1.000
_cell.angle_alpha   90.00
_cell.angle_beta   90.00
_cell.angle_gamma   90.00
#
_symmetry.space_group_name_H-M   'P 1'
#
loop_
_entity.id
_entity.type
_entity.pdbx_description
1 polymer ?
#
loop_
_entity_poly.entity_id
_entity_poly.type
_entity_poly.pdbx_seq_one_letter_code
_entity_poly.pdbx_strand_id
1 'polypeptide(L)'
;MSLLDNVGLPIKETLPLLVDKLIQYNLKERVKVITSGKLITPSEVTWALCAGADFITSARGFMFSIGCIQALKCNKNTCPTGITTHNKRLQKGLDPKNKAIKVANYVHNMNHAVEVIAHSCGVSEPRELNRNHVRIVQNNARSIPMSELYPSQHLGG
;
A
#
# COMPACT_ATOMS: atom_id res chain seq x y z
N MET A 1 -11.78 7.71 19.60
CA MET A 1 -11.46 6.28 19.54
C MET A 1 -9.96 6.19 19.82
N SER A 2 -9.53 6.27 21.08
CA SER A 2 -8.16 6.71 21.44
C SER A 2 -7.05 5.93 20.74
N LEU A 3 -7.16 4.59 20.68
CA LEU A 3 -6.16 3.75 20.03
C LEU A 3 -6.15 3.88 18.51
N LEU A 4 -7.32 3.91 17.86
CA LEU A 4 -7.40 4.04 16.40
C LEU A 4 -6.86 5.39 15.92
N ASP A 5 -7.12 6.44 16.69
CA ASP A 5 -6.83 7.81 16.28
C ASP A 5 -5.42 8.27 16.69
N ASN A 6 -4.82 7.66 17.72
CA ASN A 6 -3.58 8.16 18.34
C ASN A 6 -2.45 7.11 18.49
N VAL A 7 -2.63 5.88 18.02
CA VAL A 7 -1.57 4.86 18.08
C VAL A 7 -1.07 4.51 16.67
N GLY A 8 0.25 4.53 16.52
CA GLY A 8 0.93 4.27 15.25
C GLY A 8 1.52 5.53 14.64
N LEU A 9 2.42 5.33 13.69
CA LEU A 9 3.06 6.39 12.92
C LEU A 9 2.66 6.27 11.44
N PRO A 10 2.65 7.38 10.69
CA PRO A 10 2.34 7.35 9.26
C PRO A 10 3.36 6.50 8.49
N ILE A 11 2.88 5.66 7.56
CA ILE A 11 3.76 4.81 6.74
C ILE A 11 4.79 5.61 5.92
N LYS A 12 4.45 6.86 5.58
CA LYS A 12 5.32 7.79 4.86
C LYS A 12 6.59 8.18 5.63
N GLU A 13 6.54 8.11 6.96
CA GLU A 13 7.66 8.34 7.84
C GLU A 13 8.38 7.02 8.16
N THR A 14 7.63 5.98 8.53
CA THR A 14 8.23 4.76 9.08
C THR A 14 8.86 3.85 8.05
N LEU A 15 8.33 3.79 6.82
CA LEU A 15 8.82 2.83 5.82
C LEU A 15 10.27 3.16 5.38
N PRO A 16 10.61 4.39 4.96
CA PRO A 16 12.00 4.74 4.65
C PRO A 16 12.93 4.48 5.84
N LEU A 17 12.51 4.87 7.04
CA LEU A 17 13.28 4.69 8.28
C LEU A 17 13.58 3.21 8.58
N LEU A 18 12.58 2.33 8.47
CA LEU A 18 12.75 0.89 8.67
C LEU A 18 13.71 0.30 7.65
N VAL A 19 13.55 0.65 6.37
CA VAL A 19 14.41 0.17 5.28
C VAL A 19 15.84 0.63 5.51
N ASP A 20 16.06 1.89 5.90
CA ASP A 20 17.39 2.42 6.21
C ASP A 20 18.06 1.65 7.35
N LYS A 21 17.30 1.30 8.40
CA LYS A 21 17.82 0.48 9.50
C LYS A 21 18.18 -0.92 9.04
N LEU A 22 17.35 -1.56 8.22
CA LEU A 22 17.69 -2.88 7.68
C LEU A 22 18.95 -2.84 6.80
N ILE A 23 19.15 -1.79 6.01
CA ILE A 23 20.37 -1.62 5.21
C ILE A 23 21.57 -1.36 6.14
N GLN A 24 21.45 -0.47 7.11
CA GLN A 24 22.49 -0.13 8.09
C GLN A 24 23.03 -1.38 8.81
N TYR A 25 22.17 -2.36 9.12
CA TYR A 25 22.55 -3.59 9.80
C TYR A 25 22.81 -4.78 8.84
N ASN A 26 22.88 -4.55 7.52
CA ASN A 26 23.07 -5.59 6.50
C ASN A 26 22.01 -6.73 6.58
N LEU A 27 20.78 -6.37 6.92
CA LEU A 27 19.64 -7.28 7.08
C LEU A 27 18.66 -7.24 5.90
N LYS A 28 18.74 -6.24 5.02
CA LYS A 28 17.76 -6.04 3.94
C LYS A 28 17.68 -7.22 2.96
N GLU A 29 18.79 -7.91 2.71
CA GLU A 29 18.80 -9.12 1.88
C GLU A 29 18.10 -10.31 2.53
N ARG A 30 18.16 -10.39 3.86
CA ARG A 30 17.59 -11.49 4.65
C ARG A 30 16.15 -11.25 5.08
N VAL A 31 15.72 -10.00 5.16
CA VAL A 31 14.42 -9.60 5.70
C VAL A 31 13.62 -8.88 4.61
N LYS A 32 12.52 -9.51 4.18
CA LYS A 32 11.58 -8.90 3.25
C LYS A 32 10.61 -7.99 3.99
N VAL A 33 10.43 -6.77 3.48
CA VAL A 33 9.56 -5.74 4.01
C VAL A 33 8.22 -5.81 3.30
N ILE A 34 7.19 -6.24 4.02
CA ILE A 34 5.81 -6.23 3.54
C ILE A 34 5.10 -5.00 4.10
N THR A 35 4.60 -4.14 3.21
CA THR A 35 3.95 -2.88 3.59
C THR A 35 2.44 -2.96 3.43
N SER A 36 1.73 -2.41 4.43
CA SER A 36 0.31 -2.08 4.37
C SER A 36 0.12 -0.64 4.88
N GLY A 37 -1.08 -0.10 4.75
CA GLY A 37 -1.36 1.27 5.20
C GLY A 37 -2.39 1.99 4.36
N LYS A 38 -3.39 1.25 3.84
CA LYS A 38 -4.45 1.80 2.96
C LYS A 38 -3.91 2.34 1.62
N LEU A 39 -2.83 1.74 1.12
CA LEU A 39 -2.32 1.99 -0.23
C LEU A 39 -3.31 1.37 -1.23
N ILE A 40 -4.21 2.17 -1.78
CA ILE A 40 -5.33 1.71 -2.62
C ILE A 40 -5.23 2.18 -4.05
N THR A 41 -4.31 3.11 -4.34
CA THR A 41 -4.01 3.62 -5.68
C THR A 41 -2.66 3.11 -6.20
N PRO A 42 -2.48 2.99 -7.52
CA PRO A 42 -1.20 2.60 -8.11
C PRO A 42 -0.05 3.51 -7.66
N SER A 43 -0.26 4.83 -7.61
CA SER A 43 0.76 5.80 -7.18
C SER A 43 1.22 5.60 -5.73
N GLU A 44 0.31 5.22 -4.82
CA GLU A 44 0.66 4.90 -3.43
C GLU A 44 1.46 3.59 -3.33
N VAL A 45 1.12 2.59 -4.15
CA VAL A 45 1.86 1.32 -4.24
C VAL A 45 3.26 1.57 -4.80
N THR A 46 3.38 2.31 -5.91
CA THR A 46 4.65 2.73 -6.50
C THR A 46 5.50 3.52 -5.50
N TRP A 47 4.91 4.47 -4.77
CA TRP A 47 5.63 5.22 -3.74
C TRP A 47 6.23 4.28 -2.68
N ALA A 48 5.49 3.26 -2.23
CA ALA A 48 5.98 2.29 -1.25
C ALA A 48 7.11 1.40 -1.80
N LEU A 49 7.04 1.01 -3.08
CA LEU A 49 8.14 0.33 -3.77
C LEU A 49 9.39 1.20 -3.79
N CYS A 50 9.26 2.47 -4.21
CA CYS A 50 10.37 3.42 -4.21
C CYS A 50 10.98 3.64 -2.81
N ALA A 51 10.16 3.59 -1.75
CA ALA A 51 10.60 3.71 -0.36
C ALA A 51 11.33 2.45 0.16
N GLY A 52 11.27 1.33 -0.56
CA GLY A 52 12.02 0.10 -0.28
C GLY A 52 11.19 -1.09 0.20
N ALA A 53 9.86 -1.07 0.01
CA ALA A 53 9.02 -2.23 0.26
C ALA A 53 9.28 -3.35 -0.76
N ASP A 54 9.29 -4.61 -0.32
CA ASP A 54 9.43 -5.77 -1.21
C ASP A 54 8.08 -6.29 -1.72
N PHE A 55 7.00 -6.00 -0.99
CA PHE A 55 5.63 -6.39 -1.32
C PHE A 55 4.63 -5.45 -0.64
N ILE A 56 3.51 -5.19 -1.31
CA ILE A 56 2.44 -4.32 -0.79
C ILE A 56 1.16 -5.14 -0.65
N THR A 57 0.51 -5.02 0.51
CA THR A 57 -0.81 -5.60 0.77
C THR A 57 -1.86 -4.53 1.00
N SER A 58 -3.05 -4.69 0.40
CA SER A 58 -4.14 -3.72 0.49
C SER A 58 -5.47 -4.38 0.85
N ALA A 59 -5.71 -4.55 2.16
CA ALA A 59 -7.01 -5.03 2.63
C ALA A 59 -8.16 -4.09 2.20
N ARG A 60 -7.94 -2.77 2.26
CA ARG A 60 -8.98 -1.79 1.95
C ARG A 60 -9.38 -1.81 0.47
N GLY A 61 -8.40 -1.95 -0.43
CA GLY A 61 -8.66 -2.07 -1.86
C GLY A 61 -9.52 -3.30 -2.17
N PHE A 62 -9.18 -4.45 -1.60
CA PHE A 62 -9.98 -5.65 -1.74
C PHE A 62 -11.38 -5.50 -1.14
N MET A 63 -11.52 -4.88 0.04
CA MET A 63 -12.84 -4.57 0.62
C MET A 63 -13.70 -3.74 -0.33
N PHE A 64 -13.14 -2.74 -1.01
CA PHE A 64 -13.86 -1.97 -2.01
C PHE A 64 -14.26 -2.81 -3.22
N SER A 65 -13.36 -3.66 -3.72
CA SER A 65 -13.64 -4.53 -4.86
C SER A 65 -14.83 -5.49 -4.61
N ILE A 66 -14.99 -5.97 -3.37
CA ILE A 66 -16.13 -6.82 -2.98
C ILE A 66 -17.40 -6.02 -2.61
N GLY A 67 -17.31 -4.68 -2.55
CA GLY A 67 -18.46 -3.79 -2.39
C GLY A 67 -18.59 -3.14 -1.01
N CYS A 68 -17.50 -2.90 -0.28
CA CYS A 68 -17.54 -2.10 0.93
C CYS A 68 -17.89 -0.64 0.59
N ILE A 69 -18.94 -0.12 1.22
CA ILE A 69 -19.40 1.27 1.05
C ILE A 69 -19.00 2.17 2.22
N GLN A 70 -18.09 1.72 3.09
CA GLN A 70 -17.68 2.42 4.30
C GLN A 70 -18.83 2.77 5.26
N ALA A 71 -19.77 1.85 5.47
CA ALA A 71 -20.89 2.08 6.39
C ALA A 71 -20.46 2.27 7.87
N LEU A 72 -19.21 1.97 8.23
CA LEU A 72 -18.67 2.03 9.60
C LEU A 72 -19.51 1.22 10.62
N LYS A 73 -20.12 0.12 10.16
CA LYS A 73 -20.92 -0.81 10.97
C LYS A 73 -20.23 -2.18 11.12
N CYS A 74 -18.92 -2.24 10.90
CA CYS A 74 -18.19 -3.51 10.81
C CYS A 74 -18.31 -4.35 12.08
N ASN A 75 -18.26 -3.70 13.24
CA ASN A 75 -18.37 -4.30 14.57
C ASN A 75 -19.83 -4.55 15.02
N LYS A 76 -20.83 -4.05 14.29
CA LYS A 76 -22.25 -4.10 14.70
C LYS A 76 -23.00 -5.29 14.14
N ASN A 77 -22.32 -6.22 13.45
CA ASN A 77 -22.94 -7.36 12.76
C ASN A 77 -24.05 -6.99 11.74
N THR A 78 -24.11 -5.73 11.31
CA THR A 78 -25.19 -5.14 10.50
C THR A 78 -24.65 -4.49 9.23
N CYS A 79 -23.56 -5.05 8.68
CA CYS A 79 -22.99 -4.59 7.42
C CYS A 79 -24.03 -4.69 6.29
N PRO A 80 -24.43 -3.57 5.66
CA PRO A 80 -25.49 -3.58 4.66
C PRO A 80 -25.10 -4.32 3.37
N THR A 81 -23.80 -4.49 3.12
CA THR A 81 -23.27 -5.15 1.93
C THR A 81 -22.85 -6.60 2.17
N GLY A 82 -23.07 -7.13 3.38
CA GLY A 82 -22.84 -8.55 3.68
C GLY A 82 -21.40 -8.94 4.02
N ILE A 83 -20.44 -8.00 4.02
CA ILE A 83 -19.01 -8.30 4.19
C ILE A 83 -18.68 -8.72 5.63
N THR A 84 -19.17 -7.99 6.64
CA THR A 84 -18.85 -8.21 8.06
C THR A 84 -20.13 -8.45 8.85
N THR A 85 -20.82 -9.56 8.57
CA THR A 85 -22.05 -9.97 9.25
C THR A 85 -22.23 -11.48 9.21
N HIS A 86 -22.82 -12.02 10.27
CA HIS A 86 -23.30 -13.39 10.38
C HIS A 86 -24.80 -13.51 10.09
N ASN A 87 -25.49 -12.40 9.79
CA ASN A 87 -26.90 -12.42 9.40
C ASN A 87 -27.03 -12.98 7.98
N LYS A 88 -27.62 -14.18 7.85
CA LYS A 88 -27.82 -14.86 6.56
C LYS A 88 -28.55 -14.01 5.51
N ARG A 89 -29.44 -13.10 5.91
CA ARG A 89 -30.12 -12.18 4.98
C ARG A 89 -29.16 -11.17 4.38
N LEU A 90 -28.27 -10.61 5.20
CA LEU A 90 -27.29 -9.59 4.77
C LEU A 90 -26.12 -10.22 4.01
N GLN A 91 -25.68 -11.42 4.38
CA GLN A 91 -24.61 -12.15 3.69
C GLN A 91 -24.90 -12.40 2.20
N LYS A 92 -26.19 -12.41 1.79
CA LYS A 92 -26.58 -12.47 0.38
C LYS A 92 -25.98 -11.33 -0.48
N GLY A 93 -25.57 -10.21 0.14
CA GLY A 93 -24.86 -9.13 -0.55
C GLY A 93 -23.41 -9.47 -0.97
N LEU A 94 -22.83 -10.51 -0.38
CA LEU A 94 -21.49 -11.03 -0.67
C LEU A 94 -21.60 -12.34 -1.45
N ASP A 95 -21.95 -12.26 -2.74
CA ASP A 95 -21.98 -13.41 -3.64
C ASP A 95 -20.58 -13.73 -4.21
N PRO A 96 -19.92 -14.84 -3.83
CA PRO A 96 -18.57 -15.16 -4.30
C PRO A 96 -18.47 -15.28 -5.83
N LYS A 97 -19.52 -15.75 -6.51
CA LYS A 97 -19.51 -15.91 -7.98
C LYS A 97 -19.35 -14.56 -8.69
N ASN A 98 -20.05 -13.54 -8.20
CA ASN A 98 -19.94 -12.18 -8.72
C ASN A 98 -18.68 -11.45 -8.21
N LYS A 99 -18.41 -11.53 -6.90
CA LYS A 99 -17.36 -10.72 -6.27
C LYS A 99 -15.94 -11.18 -6.61
N ALA A 100 -15.73 -12.48 -6.83
CA ALA A 100 -14.40 -13.00 -7.20
C ALA A 100 -13.88 -12.36 -8.50
N ILE A 101 -14.75 -12.15 -9.49
CA ILE A 101 -14.38 -11.48 -10.76
C ILE A 101 -13.94 -10.03 -10.49
N LYS A 102 -14.63 -9.32 -9.61
CA LYS A 102 -14.27 -7.94 -9.24
C LYS A 102 -12.93 -7.86 -8.51
N VAL A 103 -12.67 -8.82 -7.62
CA VAL A 103 -11.38 -8.95 -6.92
C VAL A 103 -10.26 -9.20 -7.92
N ALA A 104 -10.45 -10.14 -8.85
CA ALA A 104 -9.48 -10.46 -9.89
C ALA A 104 -9.18 -9.24 -10.78
N ASN A 105 -10.23 -8.54 -11.22
CA ASN A 105 -10.08 -7.31 -12.02
C ASN A 105 -9.36 -6.20 -11.23
N TYR A 106 -9.67 -6.04 -9.94
CA TYR A 106 -9.01 -5.04 -9.10
C TYR A 106 -7.50 -5.30 -9.01
N VAL A 107 -7.08 -6.51 -8.68
CA VAL A 107 -5.64 -6.82 -8.55
C VAL A 107 -4.93 -6.78 -9.90
N HIS A 108 -5.57 -7.26 -10.97
CA HIS A 108 -5.02 -7.19 -12.31
C HIS A 108 -4.78 -5.74 -12.76
N ASN A 109 -5.79 -4.87 -12.62
CA ASN A 109 -5.67 -3.47 -12.99
C ASN A 109 -4.69 -2.71 -12.09
N MET A 110 -4.61 -3.05 -10.81
CA MET A 110 -3.63 -2.47 -9.89
C MET A 110 -2.20 -2.80 -10.35
N ASN A 111 -1.92 -4.08 -10.61
CA ASN A 111 -0.60 -4.51 -11.05
C ASN A 111 -0.24 -3.87 -12.39
N HIS A 112 -1.15 -3.91 -13.36
CA HIS A 112 -0.93 -3.30 -14.67
C HIS A 112 -0.64 -1.80 -14.57
N ALA A 113 -1.38 -1.06 -13.76
CA ALA A 113 -1.14 0.37 -13.59
C ALA A 113 0.20 0.66 -12.91
N VAL A 114 0.64 -0.18 -11.97
CA VAL A 114 1.96 -0.05 -11.34
C VAL A 114 3.08 -0.36 -12.34
N GLU A 115 2.91 -1.37 -13.20
CA GLU A 115 3.82 -1.68 -14.31
C GLU A 115 3.95 -0.51 -15.29
N VAL A 116 2.83 0.11 -15.67
CA VAL A 116 2.83 1.30 -16.54
C VAL A 116 3.63 2.45 -15.90
N ILE A 117 3.47 2.67 -14.60
CA ILE A 117 4.27 3.69 -13.88
C ILE A 117 5.75 3.30 -13.88
N ALA A 118 6.09 2.04 -13.58
CA ALA A 118 7.46 1.54 -13.57
C ALA A 118 8.16 1.76 -14.92
N HIS A 119 7.53 1.36 -16.02
CA HIS A 119 8.05 1.59 -17.37
C HIS A 119 8.17 3.07 -17.72
N SER A 120 7.22 3.90 -17.28
CA SER A 120 7.28 5.35 -17.47
C SER A 120 8.44 6.00 -16.70
N CYS A 121 8.85 5.40 -15.58
CA CYS A 121 10.04 5.78 -14.82
C CYS A 121 11.35 5.22 -15.39
N GLY A 122 11.30 4.42 -16.46
CA GLY A 122 12.49 3.89 -17.14
C GLY A 122 13.02 2.57 -16.59
N VAL A 123 12.26 1.87 -15.75
CA VAL A 123 12.62 0.55 -15.23
C VAL A 123 11.84 -0.58 -15.90
N SER A 124 12.40 -1.79 -15.91
CA SER A 124 11.83 -2.95 -16.59
C SER A 124 10.76 -3.65 -15.77
N GLU A 125 10.82 -3.55 -14.44
CA GLU A 125 9.80 -4.08 -13.55
C GLU A 125 9.60 -3.20 -12.31
N PRO A 126 8.43 -3.27 -11.63
CA PRO A 126 8.16 -2.45 -10.44
C PRO A 126 9.16 -2.62 -9.29
N ARG A 127 9.86 -3.76 -9.21
CA ARG A 127 10.85 -4.04 -8.15
C ARG A 127 12.15 -3.25 -8.30
N GLU A 128 12.43 -2.73 -9.49
CA GLU A 128 13.61 -1.88 -9.77
C GLU A 128 13.37 -0.40 -9.41
N LEU A 129 12.13 -0.06 -9.05
CA LEU A 129 11.80 1.25 -8.50
C LEU A 129 12.58 1.50 -7.21
N ASN A 130 12.99 2.75 -7.03
CA ASN A 130 13.85 3.19 -5.95
C ASN A 130 13.64 4.68 -5.70
N ARG A 131 14.30 5.23 -4.69
CA ARG A 131 14.10 6.60 -4.21
C ARG A 131 14.37 7.68 -5.27
N ASN A 132 15.08 7.39 -6.36
CA ASN A 132 15.33 8.33 -7.44
C ASN A 132 14.09 8.54 -8.34
N HIS A 133 13.15 7.59 -8.36
CA HIS A 133 11.98 7.63 -9.24
C HIS A 133 10.80 8.43 -8.67
N VAL A 134 10.92 9.02 -7.47
CA VAL A 134 9.82 9.73 -6.81
C VAL A 134 10.27 11.03 -6.18
N ARG A 135 9.40 12.05 -6.28
CA ARG A 135 9.57 13.36 -5.66
C ARG A 135 8.48 13.61 -4.63
N ILE A 136 8.85 14.22 -3.51
CA ILE A 136 7.93 14.57 -2.43
C ILE A 136 7.60 16.05 -2.51
N VAL A 137 6.32 16.36 -2.72
CA VAL A 137 5.79 17.73 -2.71
C VAL A 137 5.90 18.30 -1.30
N GLN A 138 6.48 19.48 -1.20
CA GLN A 138 6.68 20.23 0.03
C GLN A 138 5.66 21.37 0.14
N ASN A 139 5.49 21.93 1.34
CA ASN A 139 4.55 23.03 1.59
C ASN A 139 4.95 24.35 0.91
N ASN A 140 6.19 24.47 0.41
CA ASN A 140 6.71 25.66 -0.27
C ASN A 140 6.51 25.64 -1.80
N ALA A 141 5.53 24.86 -2.29
CA ALA A 141 5.24 24.66 -3.72
C ALA A 141 6.40 24.08 -4.55
N ARG A 142 7.43 23.53 -3.91
CA ARG A 142 8.51 22.78 -4.56
C ARG A 142 8.39 21.30 -4.23
N SER A 143 9.13 20.48 -4.96
CA SER A 143 9.30 19.06 -4.61
C SER A 143 10.78 18.74 -4.49
N ILE A 144 11.11 17.78 -3.63
CA ILE A 144 12.46 17.25 -3.45
C ILE A 144 12.49 15.77 -3.84
N PRO A 145 13.57 15.26 -4.45
CA PRO A 145 13.75 13.82 -4.66
C PRO A 145 13.69 13.08 -3.33
N MET A 146 13.07 11.89 -3.30
CA MET A 146 13.07 11.06 -2.09
C MET A 146 14.48 10.59 -1.74
N SER A 147 15.37 10.41 -2.73
CA SER A 147 16.77 10.07 -2.50
C SER A 147 17.58 11.17 -1.83
N GLU A 148 17.15 12.43 -1.91
CA GLU A 148 17.76 13.54 -1.17
C GLU A 148 17.20 13.62 0.25
N LEU A 149 15.88 13.43 0.40
CA LEU A 149 15.22 13.44 1.71
C LEU A 149 15.64 12.24 2.58
N TYR A 150 15.80 11.07 1.97
CA TYR A 150 16.25 9.83 2.60
C TYR A 150 17.40 9.24 1.76
N PRO A 151 18.64 9.70 1.96
CA PRO A 151 19.80 9.18 1.24
C PRO A 151 19.96 7.68 1.45
N SER A 152 20.18 6.94 0.35
CA SER A 152 20.48 5.51 0.42
C SER A 152 21.75 5.31 1.24
N GLN A 153 21.60 4.74 2.44
CA GLN A 153 22.72 4.38 3.28
C GLN A 153 23.57 3.37 2.50
N HIS A 154 24.79 3.76 2.12
CA HIS A 154 25.75 2.79 1.62
C HIS A 154 26.15 1.91 2.80
N LEU A 155 26.27 0.60 2.58
CA LEU A 155 26.96 -0.27 3.51
C LEU A 155 28.37 0.34 3.71
N GLY A 156 28.60 1.01 4.84
CA GLY A 156 29.97 1.34 5.27
C GLY A 156 30.76 0.02 5.36
N GLY A 157 32.01 -0.04 4.93
CA GLY A 157 33.07 0.87 5.36
C GLY A 157 33.62 0.34 6.67
#